data_AF-A0A7S2JF71-F1
#
_entry.id   AF-A0A7S2JF71-F1
#
_cell.length_a   1.000
_cell.length_b   1.000
_cell.length_c   1.000
_cell.angle_alpha   90.00
_cell.angle_beta   90.00
_cell.angle_gamma   90.00
#
_symmetry.space_group_name_H-M   'P 1'
#
loop_
_entity.id
_entity.type
_entity.pdbx_description
1 polymer ?
#
loop_
_entity_poly.entity_id
_entity_poly.type
_entity_poly.pdbx_seq_one_letter_code
_entity_poly.pdbx_strand_id
1 'polypeptide(L)'
;MAFLTISRFYTIGAALNGLAGAWGTLICLICPYSATCPAAFFLLMGVNILAFVHALVMFGATHAFHYITAMNLADFCTKNMTSSTKRKGWVVVTFPLVSRCLLLLNFSVSAASLGVAFTCSGKKPESPESPQNGQVTPTTSPQAKLFCDKPSPARDFGPLVVCVLLLGLFGICVSANAHVPPFLHRPQPPKGAEDVRANKGCLHYLGRFAGFFHP
;
A
#
# COMPACT_ATOMS: atom_id res chain seq x y z
N MET A 1 20.21 -2.45 -20.54
CA MET A 1 18.78 -2.82 -20.44
C MET A 1 18.06 -1.76 -19.60
N ALA A 2 17.35 -0.82 -20.25
CA ALA A 2 16.71 0.34 -19.61
C ALA A 2 15.18 0.15 -19.50
N PHE A 3 14.72 -0.99 -18.95
CA PHE A 3 13.30 -1.34 -18.96
C PHE A 3 12.46 -0.74 -17.81
N LEU A 4 13.11 -0.23 -16.75
CA LEU A 4 12.46 0.23 -15.52
C LEU A 4 12.54 1.76 -15.41
N THR A 5 11.60 2.46 -16.04
CA THR A 5 11.37 3.89 -15.76
C THR A 5 10.62 4.05 -14.44
N ILE A 6 10.82 5.18 -13.75
CA ILE A 6 10.14 5.50 -12.48
C ILE A 6 8.61 5.40 -12.62
N SER A 7 8.06 5.91 -13.74
CA SER A 7 6.63 5.83 -14.05
C SER A 7 6.13 4.38 -14.12
N ARG A 8 6.86 3.47 -14.81
CA ARG A 8 6.49 2.05 -14.89
C ARG A 8 6.52 1.36 -13.53
N PHE A 9 7.49 1.70 -12.68
CA PHE A 9 7.56 1.17 -11.32
C PHE A 9 6.30 1.51 -10.51
N TYR A 10 5.87 2.77 -10.53
CA TYR A 10 4.67 3.19 -9.81
C TYR A 10 3.38 2.58 -10.38
N THR A 11 3.28 2.43 -11.70
CA THR A 11 2.11 1.80 -12.32
C THR A 11 2.02 0.31 -11.98
N ILE A 12 3.11 -0.43 -12.14
CA ILE A 12 3.17 -1.87 -11.80
C ILE A 12 2.97 -2.06 -10.30
N GLY A 13 3.59 -1.21 -9.48
CA GLY A 13 3.45 -1.25 -8.03
C GLY A 13 2.02 -0.97 -7.54
N ALA A 14 1.32 -0.02 -8.17
CA ALA A 14 -0.09 0.23 -7.87
C ALA A 14 -0.96 -1.00 -8.18
N ALA A 15 -0.74 -1.64 -9.34
CA ALA A 15 -1.46 -2.85 -9.73
C ALA A 15 -1.17 -4.03 -8.79
N LEU A 16 0.10 -4.26 -8.43
CA LEU A 16 0.48 -5.33 -7.50
C LEU A 16 -0.10 -5.13 -6.10
N ASN A 17 -0.07 -3.90 -5.57
CA ASN A 17 -0.72 -3.59 -4.28
C ASN A 17 -2.24 -3.75 -4.36
N GLY A 18 -2.88 -3.38 -5.48
CA GLY A 18 -4.30 -3.59 -5.71
C GLY A 18 -4.67 -5.08 -5.71
N LEU A 19 -3.88 -5.92 -6.39
CA LEU A 19 -4.05 -7.37 -6.39
C LEU A 19 -3.84 -7.98 -4.99
N ALA A 20 -2.83 -7.52 -4.25
CA ALA A 20 -2.61 -7.95 -2.87
C ALA A 20 -3.80 -7.58 -1.97
N GLY A 21 -4.34 -6.37 -2.09
CA GLY A 21 -5.53 -5.94 -1.35
C GLY A 21 -6.80 -6.73 -1.73
N ALA A 22 -6.97 -7.06 -3.01
CA ALA A 22 -8.07 -7.91 -3.47
C ALA A 22 -7.94 -9.34 -2.91
N TRP A 23 -6.73 -9.90 -2.90
CA TRP A 23 -6.43 -11.20 -2.33
C TRP A 23 -6.70 -11.26 -0.82
N GLY A 24 -6.21 -10.28 -0.06
CA GLY A 24 -6.48 -10.21 1.37
C GLY A 24 -7.96 -9.98 1.68
N THR A 25 -8.68 -9.22 0.85
CA THR A 25 -10.15 -9.08 0.97
C THR A 25 -10.86 -10.41 0.72
N LEU A 26 -10.46 -11.15 -0.30
CA LEU A 26 -10.99 -12.48 -0.60
C LEU A 26 -10.82 -13.43 0.59
N ILE A 27 -9.65 -13.45 1.22
CA ILE A 27 -9.39 -14.28 2.40
C ILE A 27 -10.28 -13.87 3.58
N CYS A 28 -10.43 -12.56 3.83
CA CYS A 28 -11.32 -12.07 4.89
C CYS A 28 -12.79 -12.49 4.69
N LEU A 29 -13.24 -12.62 3.44
CA LEU A 29 -14.61 -13.00 3.12
C LEU A 29 -14.85 -14.51 3.15
N ILE A 30 -13.84 -15.31 2.76
CA ILE A 30 -14.02 -16.75 2.52
C ILE A 30 -13.49 -17.60 3.68
N CYS A 31 -12.40 -17.20 4.34
CA CYS A 31 -11.77 -18.00 5.39
C CYS A 31 -12.22 -17.53 6.80
N PRO A 32 -12.53 -18.45 7.73
CA PRO A 32 -13.07 -18.13 9.06
C PRO A 32 -12.00 -17.65 10.07
N TYR A 33 -11.04 -16.82 9.63
CA TYR A 33 -9.97 -16.31 10.48
C TYR A 33 -10.47 -15.46 11.65
N SER A 34 -11.63 -14.82 11.51
CA SER A 34 -12.25 -14.05 12.60
C SER A 34 -12.60 -14.91 13.82
N ALA A 35 -12.96 -16.18 13.60
CA ALA A 35 -13.31 -17.12 14.68
C ALA A 35 -12.10 -17.91 15.19
N THR A 36 -11.16 -18.29 14.31
CA THR A 36 -10.02 -19.13 14.71
C THR A 36 -8.81 -18.33 15.20
N CYS A 37 -8.58 -17.13 14.67
CA CYS A 37 -7.41 -16.30 15.00
C CYS A 37 -7.72 -14.82 14.75
N PRO A 38 -8.47 -14.15 15.66
CA PRO A 38 -8.94 -12.79 15.45
C PRO A 38 -7.79 -11.80 15.25
N ALA A 39 -6.64 -12.00 15.92
CA ALA A 39 -5.46 -11.16 15.73
C ALA A 39 -4.93 -11.20 14.28
N ALA A 40 -4.86 -12.39 13.66
CA ALA A 40 -4.43 -12.51 12.26
C ALA A 40 -5.44 -11.85 11.31
N PHE A 41 -6.74 -11.95 11.61
CA PHE A 41 -7.80 -11.29 10.85
C PHE A 41 -7.68 -9.76 10.88
N PHE A 42 -7.48 -9.16 12.05
CA PHE A 42 -7.32 -7.70 12.16
C PHE A 42 -6.04 -7.21 11.48
N LEU A 43 -4.94 -7.95 11.60
CA LEU A 43 -3.70 -7.62 10.89
C LEU A 43 -3.88 -7.72 9.38
N LEU A 44 -4.61 -8.72 8.88
CA LEU A 44 -4.94 -8.86 7.45
C LEU A 44 -5.77 -7.68 6.94
N MET A 45 -6.76 -7.22 7.71
CA MET A 45 -7.52 -6.01 7.39
C MET A 45 -6.62 -4.76 7.36
N GLY A 46 -5.66 -4.66 8.30
CA GLY A 46 -4.64 -3.63 8.27
C GLY A 46 -3.78 -3.67 7.00
N VAL A 47 -3.34 -4.85 6.57
CA VAL A 47 -2.64 -5.04 5.29
C VAL A 47 -3.49 -4.57 4.11
N ASN A 48 -4.77 -4.92 4.05
CA ASN A 48 -5.66 -4.48 2.98
C ASN A 48 -5.79 -2.96 2.89
N ILE A 49 -6.00 -2.29 4.03
CA ILE A 49 -6.09 -0.82 4.09
C ILE A 49 -4.77 -0.19 3.66
N LEU A 50 -3.63 -0.69 4.16
CA LEU A 50 -2.31 -0.20 3.79
C LEU A 50 -2.01 -0.41 2.31
N ALA A 51 -2.31 -1.59 1.76
CA ALA A 51 -2.14 -1.90 0.35
C ALA A 51 -2.99 -0.98 -0.53
N PHE A 52 -4.24 -0.71 -0.13
CA PHE A 52 -5.11 0.24 -0.83
C PHE A 52 -4.55 1.67 -0.82
N VAL A 53 -4.18 2.18 0.36
CA VAL A 53 -3.57 3.52 0.49
C VAL A 53 -2.26 3.59 -0.31
N HIS A 54 -1.45 2.55 -0.28
CA HIS A 54 -0.19 2.48 -1.03
C HIS A 54 -0.44 2.49 -2.53
N ALA A 55 -1.44 1.75 -3.02
CA ALA A 55 -1.85 1.77 -4.43
C ALA A 55 -2.31 3.16 -4.87
N LEU A 56 -3.09 3.88 -4.05
CA LEU A 56 -3.51 5.26 -4.34
C LEU A 56 -2.33 6.23 -4.40
N VAL A 57 -1.38 6.12 -3.48
CA VAL A 57 -0.15 6.94 -3.51
C VAL A 57 0.66 6.65 -4.77
N MET A 58 0.83 5.38 -5.13
CA MET A 58 1.56 5.00 -6.35
C MET A 58 0.85 5.49 -7.62
N PHE A 59 -0.48 5.35 -7.71
CA PHE A 59 -1.27 5.86 -8.83
C PHE A 59 -1.20 7.38 -8.95
N GLY A 60 -1.28 8.09 -7.82
CA GLY A 60 -1.13 9.55 -7.76
C GLY A 60 0.25 10.01 -8.23
N ALA A 61 1.31 9.29 -7.84
CA ALA A 61 2.66 9.54 -8.31
C ALA A 61 2.76 9.33 -9.83
N THR A 62 2.28 8.20 -10.35
CA THR A 62 2.24 7.91 -11.79
C THR A 62 1.54 9.02 -12.57
N HIS A 63 0.35 9.42 -12.16
CA HIS A 63 -0.41 10.47 -12.84
C HIS A 63 0.32 11.82 -12.82
N ALA A 64 0.96 12.17 -11.69
CA ALA A 64 1.76 13.39 -11.60
C ALA A 64 3.03 13.32 -12.46
N PHE A 65 3.71 12.17 -12.51
CA PHE A 65 4.86 11.95 -13.39
C PHE A 65 4.48 12.11 -14.86
N HIS A 66 3.40 11.45 -15.32
CA HIS A 66 2.95 11.57 -16.71
C HIS A 66 2.62 13.00 -17.11
N TYR A 67 1.94 13.74 -16.22
CA TYR A 67 1.64 15.15 -16.45
C TYR A 67 2.91 16.00 -16.58
N ILE A 68 3.89 15.78 -15.70
CA ILE A 68 5.15 16.53 -15.72
C ILE A 68 5.99 16.21 -16.96
N THR A 69 6.05 14.94 -17.36
CA THR A 69 6.79 14.54 -18.56
C THR A 69 6.16 15.04 -19.86
N ALA A 70 4.86 15.39 -19.84
CA ALA A 70 4.16 15.92 -21.00
C ALA A 70 4.22 17.45 -21.10
N MET A 71 4.74 18.15 -20.09
CA MET A 71 4.86 19.62 -20.10
C MET A 71 6.10 20.07 -20.88
N ASN A 72 5.98 21.22 -21.57
CA ASN A 72 7.11 21.83 -22.25
C ASN A 72 8.05 22.52 -21.25
N LEU A 73 9.33 22.61 -21.60
CA LEU A 73 10.36 23.28 -20.78
C LEU A 73 9.99 24.73 -20.42
N ALA A 74 9.25 25.43 -21.29
CA ALA A 74 8.77 26.79 -21.06
C ALA A 74 7.74 26.90 -19.92
N ASP A 75 6.98 25.84 -19.65
CA ASP A 75 5.92 25.80 -18.62
C ASP A 75 6.49 25.60 -17.21
N PHE A 76 7.77 25.25 -17.10
CA PHE A 76 8.50 25.17 -15.83
C PHE A 76 9.04 26.52 -15.35
N CYS A 77 8.85 27.59 -16.14
CA CYS A 77 9.28 28.92 -15.75
C CYS A 77 8.42 29.44 -14.59
N THR A 78 9.05 29.94 -13.51
CA THR A 78 8.36 30.33 -12.27
C THR A 78 7.27 31.40 -12.46
N LYS A 79 7.37 32.20 -13.52
CA LYS A 79 6.39 33.24 -13.88
C LYS A 79 5.08 32.68 -14.46
N ASN A 80 5.11 31.51 -15.11
CA ASN A 80 3.96 30.93 -15.82
C ASN A 80 3.38 29.71 -15.10
N MET A 81 3.96 29.31 -13.97
CA MET A 81 3.66 28.04 -13.31
C MET A 81 2.33 28.12 -12.53
N THR A 82 1.30 27.43 -13.03
CA THR A 82 -0.02 27.35 -12.40
C THR A 82 0.01 26.62 -11.05
N SER A 83 -0.98 26.87 -10.18
CA SER A 83 -1.13 26.19 -8.89
C SER A 83 -1.28 24.66 -9.04
N SER A 84 -1.89 24.19 -10.13
CA SER A 84 -2.03 22.76 -10.44
C SER A 84 -0.66 22.12 -10.74
N THR A 85 0.18 22.79 -11.53
CA THR A 85 1.55 22.36 -11.83
C THR A 85 2.41 22.29 -10.56
N LYS A 86 2.29 23.29 -9.67
CA LYS A 86 2.98 23.30 -8.37
C LYS A 86 2.57 22.12 -7.49
N ARG A 87 1.27 21.84 -7.42
CA ARG A 87 0.72 20.70 -6.67
C ARG A 87 1.28 19.37 -7.18
N LYS A 88 1.28 19.14 -8.50
CA LYS A 88 1.80 17.90 -9.11
C LYS A 88 3.32 17.77 -8.97
N GLY A 89 4.06 18.89 -9.06
CA GLY A 89 5.50 18.91 -8.77
C GLY A 89 5.82 18.50 -7.33
N TRP A 90 5.03 19.00 -6.37
CA TRP A 90 5.17 18.59 -4.96
C TRP A 90 4.89 17.10 -4.74
N VAL A 91 3.88 16.55 -5.42
CA VAL A 91 3.55 15.11 -5.40
C VAL A 91 4.74 14.28 -5.88
N VAL A 92 5.33 14.63 -7.03
CA VAL A 92 6.48 13.90 -7.60
C VAL A 92 7.70 13.91 -6.67
N VAL A 93 7.91 14.98 -5.91
CA VAL A 93 9.02 15.08 -4.93
C VAL A 93 8.71 14.31 -3.64
N THR A 94 7.47 14.37 -3.15
CA THR A 94 7.12 13.88 -1.80
C THR A 94 6.71 12.40 -1.80
N PHE A 95 5.95 11.97 -2.80
CA PHE A 95 5.33 10.65 -2.82
C PHE A 95 6.33 9.48 -2.89
N PRO A 96 7.54 9.62 -3.47
CA PRO A 96 8.55 8.56 -3.37
C PRO A 96 8.92 8.19 -1.94
N LEU A 97 9.08 9.19 -1.06
CA LEU A 97 9.37 8.94 0.35
C LEU A 97 8.18 8.29 1.06
N VAL A 98 6.98 8.82 0.85
CA VAL A 98 5.74 8.28 1.44
C VAL A 98 5.53 6.82 1.00
N SER A 99 5.72 6.54 -0.29
CA SER A 99 5.60 5.21 -0.87
C SER A 99 6.61 4.22 -0.27
N ARG A 100 7.86 4.65 0.00
CA ARG A 100 8.86 3.80 0.68
C ARG A 100 8.45 3.46 2.11
N CYS A 101 7.95 4.43 2.87
CA CYS A 101 7.46 4.17 4.22
C CYS A 101 6.24 3.25 4.23
N LEU A 102 5.29 3.48 3.32
CA LEU A 102 4.12 2.63 3.17
C LEU A 102 4.52 1.20 2.79
N LEU A 103 5.51 1.03 1.91
CA LEU A 103 6.06 -0.28 1.59
C LEU A 103 6.63 -0.97 2.84
N LEU A 104 7.47 -0.29 3.62
CA LEU A 104 8.07 -0.84 4.83
C LEU A 104 7.00 -1.20 5.87
N LEU A 105 6.02 -0.31 6.07
CA LEU A 105 4.91 -0.54 6.99
C LEU A 105 4.08 -1.73 6.53
N ASN A 106 3.73 -1.79 5.24
CA ASN A 106 2.96 -2.89 4.66
C ASN A 106 3.71 -4.22 4.78
N PHE A 107 5.04 -4.23 4.54
CA PHE A 107 5.88 -5.40 4.75
C PHE A 107 5.87 -5.87 6.20
N SER A 108 6.10 -4.96 7.15
CA SER A 108 6.12 -5.30 8.58
C SER A 108 4.78 -5.86 9.06
N VAL A 109 3.66 -5.23 8.66
CA VAL A 109 2.32 -5.72 9.04
C VAL A 109 2.01 -7.05 8.35
N SER A 110 2.42 -7.24 7.09
CA SER A 110 2.25 -8.52 6.37
C SER A 110 3.09 -9.65 6.96
N ALA A 111 4.33 -9.37 7.38
CA ALA A 111 5.18 -10.34 8.04
C ALA A 111 4.63 -10.70 9.44
N ALA A 112 4.15 -9.70 10.19
CA ALA A 112 3.50 -9.91 11.48
C ALA A 112 2.21 -10.72 11.33
N SER A 113 1.38 -10.43 10.33
CA SER A 113 0.13 -11.17 10.09
C SER A 113 0.40 -12.63 9.73
N LEU A 114 1.40 -12.90 8.88
CA LEU A 114 1.86 -14.25 8.58
C LEU A 114 2.37 -14.97 9.83
N GLY A 115 3.22 -14.32 10.64
CA GLY A 115 3.76 -14.88 11.88
C GLY A 115 2.67 -15.25 12.89
N VAL A 116 1.70 -14.36 13.10
CA VAL A 116 0.53 -14.61 13.97
C VAL A 116 -0.35 -15.72 13.41
N ALA A 117 -0.55 -15.77 12.09
CA ALA A 117 -1.31 -16.84 11.47
C ALA A 117 -0.65 -18.22 11.68
N PHE A 118 0.69 -18.30 11.62
CA PHE A 118 1.42 -19.55 11.93
C PHE A 118 1.28 -20.00 13.39
N THR A 119 1.26 -19.09 14.37
CA THR A 119 1.09 -19.47 15.78
C THR A 119 -0.34 -19.95 16.11
N CYS A 120 -1.32 -19.58 15.28
CA CYS A 120 -2.69 -20.06 15.35
C CYS A 120 -2.92 -21.37 14.57
N SER A 121 -2.04 -21.72 13.63
CA SER A 121 -2.19 -22.90 12.77
C SER A 121 -2.03 -24.19 13.58
N GLY A 122 -3.13 -24.91 13.79
CA GLY A 122 -3.16 -26.16 14.57
C GLY A 122 -3.86 -26.05 15.92
N LYS A 123 -4.25 -24.84 16.35
CA LYS A 123 -5.18 -24.70 17.47
C LYS A 123 -6.60 -25.03 16.97
N LYS A 124 -7.27 -25.96 17.64
CA LYS A 124 -8.71 -26.15 17.44
C LYS A 124 -9.40 -24.82 17.77
N PRO A 125 -10.46 -24.42 17.05
CA PRO A 125 -11.25 -23.27 17.44
C PRO A 125 -11.63 -23.45 18.91
N GLU A 126 -11.32 -22.44 19.73
CA GLU A 126 -11.79 -22.38 21.11
C GLU A 126 -13.32 -22.41 21.04
N SER A 127 -13.88 -23.59 21.27
CA SER A 127 -15.33 -23.75 21.34
C SER A 127 -15.79 -22.95 22.56
N PRO A 128 -16.64 -21.94 22.42
CA PRO A 128 -17.35 -21.45 23.60
C PRO A 128 -18.27 -22.58 24.05
N GLU A 129 -18.02 -23.13 25.24
CA GLU A 129 -19.02 -23.96 25.91
C GLU A 129 -20.25 -23.11 26.20
N SER A 130 -21.30 -23.24 25.38
CA SER A 130 -22.68 -23.26 25.88
C SER A 130 -23.67 -23.78 24.82
N PRO A 131 -24.66 -24.61 25.19
CA PRO A 131 -25.56 -25.27 24.27
C PRO A 131 -26.78 -24.40 23.98
N GLN A 132 -26.97 -23.95 22.74
CA GLN A 132 -28.31 -23.53 22.30
C GLN A 132 -28.59 -23.95 20.85
N ASN A 133 -29.69 -24.70 20.73
CA ASN A 133 -30.45 -24.97 19.53
C ASN A 133 -30.52 -23.77 18.59
N GLY A 134 -30.16 -24.01 17.34
CA GLY A 134 -30.19 -23.01 16.29
C GLY A 134 -29.11 -23.34 15.27
N GLN A 135 -29.22 -24.53 14.66
CA GLN A 135 -28.32 -25.01 13.62
C GLN A 135 -28.52 -24.14 12.37
N VAL A 136 -27.96 -22.94 12.38
CA VAL A 136 -27.61 -22.21 11.17
C VAL A 136 -26.42 -22.98 10.61
N THR A 137 -26.71 -23.98 9.78
CA THR A 137 -25.73 -24.55 8.86
C THR A 137 -24.97 -23.38 8.23
N PRO A 138 -23.64 -23.22 8.48
CA PRO A 138 -22.90 -22.25 7.72
C PRO A 138 -22.97 -22.77 6.30
N THR A 139 -23.71 -22.05 5.44
CA THR A 139 -23.78 -22.28 4.00
C THR A 139 -22.37 -22.02 3.47
N THR A 140 -21.48 -22.98 3.68
CA THR A 140 -20.13 -22.99 3.14
C THR A 140 -20.37 -23.13 1.65
N SER A 141 -20.30 -22.00 0.96
CA SER A 141 -20.36 -21.99 -0.48
C SER A 141 -19.33 -23.03 -0.98
N PRO A 142 -19.63 -23.80 -2.04
CA PRO A 142 -18.71 -24.81 -2.55
C PRO A 142 -17.31 -24.25 -2.88
N GLN A 143 -17.21 -22.94 -3.11
CA GLN A 143 -15.93 -22.22 -3.26
C GLN A 143 -15.14 -22.10 -1.94
N ALA A 144 -15.79 -21.91 -0.79
CA ALA A 144 -15.13 -21.83 0.51
C ALA A 144 -14.50 -23.17 0.93
N LYS A 145 -15.12 -24.31 0.56
CA LYS A 145 -14.54 -25.65 0.78
C LYS A 145 -13.27 -25.89 -0.04
N LEU A 146 -13.22 -25.43 -1.29
CA LEU A 146 -12.05 -25.65 -2.15
C LEU A 146 -10.82 -24.83 -1.69
N PHE A 147 -11.04 -23.63 -1.16
CA PHE A 147 -9.96 -22.71 -0.79
C PHE A 147 -9.64 -22.64 0.70
N CYS A 148 -10.61 -22.90 1.60
CA CYS A 148 -10.43 -22.68 3.05
C CYS A 148 -10.79 -23.91 3.94
N ASP A 149 -10.88 -25.13 3.40
CA ASP A 149 -11.18 -26.35 4.19
C ASP A 149 -10.19 -26.58 5.35
N LYS A 150 -8.96 -26.09 5.20
CA LYS A 150 -7.99 -25.94 6.29
C LYS A 150 -7.28 -24.58 6.16
N PRO A 151 -7.27 -23.74 7.21
CA PRO A 151 -6.51 -22.49 7.19
C PRO A 151 -5.03 -22.81 7.03
N SER A 152 -4.40 -22.24 6.01
CA SER A 152 -2.99 -22.47 5.71
C SER A 152 -2.29 -21.12 5.64
N PRO A 153 -1.62 -20.69 6.73
CA PRO A 153 -0.98 -19.37 6.79
C PRO A 153 -0.05 -19.10 5.61
N ALA A 154 0.72 -20.10 5.17
CA ALA A 154 1.63 -19.99 4.05
C ALA A 154 0.91 -19.72 2.72
N ARG A 155 -0.23 -20.39 2.47
CA ARG A 155 -1.01 -20.20 1.25
C ARG A 155 -1.78 -18.89 1.27
N ASP A 156 -2.33 -18.55 2.42
CA ASP A 156 -3.30 -17.46 2.55
C ASP A 156 -2.55 -16.12 2.68
N PHE A 157 -1.55 -16.03 3.55
CA PHE A 157 -0.78 -14.80 3.81
C PHE A 157 0.54 -14.72 3.04
N GLY A 158 1.11 -15.84 2.61
CA GLY A 158 2.38 -15.89 1.88
C GLY A 158 2.39 -15.05 0.59
N PRO A 159 1.35 -15.12 -0.28
CA PRO A 159 1.29 -14.29 -1.47
C PRO A 159 1.38 -12.78 -1.18
N LEU A 160 0.82 -12.31 -0.07
CA LEU A 160 0.89 -10.89 0.32
C LEU A 160 2.33 -10.47 0.61
N VAL A 161 3.05 -11.28 1.39
CA VAL A 161 4.47 -11.04 1.72
C VAL A 161 5.33 -11.09 0.46
N VAL A 162 5.11 -12.08 -0.41
CA VAL A 162 5.84 -12.21 -1.69
C VAL A 162 5.59 -11.01 -2.59
N CYS A 163 4.34 -10.54 -2.72
CA CYS A 163 4.02 -9.35 -3.52
C CYS A 163 4.75 -8.10 -3.00
N VAL A 164 4.76 -7.88 -1.68
CA VAL A 164 5.44 -6.72 -1.09
C VAL A 164 6.97 -6.83 -1.22
N LEU A 165 7.54 -8.03 -1.07
CA LEU A 165 8.97 -8.29 -1.28
C LEU A 165 9.39 -8.02 -2.73
N LEU A 166 8.65 -8.56 -3.70
CA LEU A 166 8.89 -8.31 -5.12
C LEU A 166 8.86 -6.81 -5.41
N LEU A 167 7.86 -6.10 -4.89
CA LEU A 167 7.76 -4.65 -5.05
C LEU A 167 8.97 -3.91 -4.46
N GLY A 168 9.47 -4.34 -3.30
CA GLY A 168 10.69 -3.81 -2.70
C GLY A 168 11.94 -4.04 -3.54
N LEU A 169 12.11 -5.26 -4.07
CA LEU A 169 13.22 -5.59 -4.97
C LEU A 169 13.19 -4.74 -6.24
N PHE A 170 12.01 -4.60 -6.86
CA PHE A 170 11.82 -3.68 -8.00
C PHE A 170 12.17 -2.24 -7.62
N GLY A 171 11.80 -1.77 -6.43
CA GLY A 171 12.09 -0.43 -5.96
C GLY A 171 13.59 -0.14 -5.78
N ILE A 172 14.35 -1.13 -5.29
CA ILE A 172 15.82 -1.04 -5.18
C ILE A 172 16.45 -0.89 -6.56
N CYS A 173 16.02 -1.70 -7.53
CA CYS A 173 16.51 -1.65 -8.91
C CYS A 173 16.21 -0.32 -9.62
N VAL A 174 15.11 0.37 -9.26
CA VAL A 174 14.73 1.67 -9.83
C VAL A 174 15.55 2.81 -9.23
N SER A 175 15.89 2.74 -7.93
CA SER A 175 16.64 3.78 -7.23
C SER A 175 18.07 3.97 -7.75
N ALA A 176 18.66 2.97 -8.42
CA ALA A 176 19.99 3.07 -9.02
C ALA A 176 20.03 3.92 -10.30
N ASN A 177 18.89 4.10 -10.99
CA ASN A 177 18.83 4.71 -12.33
C ASN A 177 17.96 5.98 -12.40
N ALA A 178 17.33 6.37 -11.29
CA ALA A 178 16.30 7.40 -11.24
C ALA A 178 16.88 8.78 -10.83
N HIS A 179 17.53 9.48 -11.76
CA HIS A 179 17.78 10.91 -11.57
C HIS A 179 16.44 11.66 -11.63
N VAL A 180 16.04 12.25 -10.50
CA VAL A 180 14.96 13.25 -10.47
C VAL A 180 15.36 14.35 -11.46
N PRO A 181 14.49 14.75 -12.42
CA PRO A 181 14.85 15.75 -13.40
C PRO A 181 15.37 17.01 -12.70
N PRO A 182 16.61 17.46 -12.98
CA PRO A 182 17.25 18.56 -12.25
C PRO A 182 16.52 19.91 -12.43
N PHE A 183 15.57 19.99 -13.37
CA PHE A 183 14.81 21.18 -13.74
C PHE A 183 13.47 21.34 -13.02
N LEU A 184 13.06 20.36 -12.19
CA LEU A 184 11.92 20.54 -11.29
C LEU A 184 12.35 21.51 -10.19
N HIS A 185 12.13 22.81 -10.44
CA HIS A 185 12.17 23.84 -9.41
C HIS A 185 11.38 23.30 -8.22
N ARG A 186 12.07 22.94 -7.13
CA ARG A 186 11.43 22.44 -5.91
C ARG A 186 10.44 23.53 -5.51
N PRO A 187 9.13 23.38 -5.73
CA PRO A 187 8.20 24.39 -5.30
C PRO A 187 8.28 24.33 -3.78
N GLN A 188 8.97 25.29 -3.17
CA GLN A 188 8.96 25.42 -1.73
C GLN A 188 7.47 25.56 -1.36
N PRO A 189 6.98 24.77 -0.38
CA PRO A 189 5.62 24.97 0.10
C PRO A 189 5.43 26.44 0.48
N PRO A 190 4.21 27.00 0.31
CA PRO A 190 3.95 28.42 0.56
C PRO A 190 4.55 28.87 1.89
N LYS A 191 5.19 30.05 1.87
CA LYS A 191 5.91 30.65 3.00
C LYS A 191 5.06 30.54 4.27
N GLY A 192 5.59 29.84 5.27
CA GLY A 192 4.88 29.41 6.49
C GLY A 192 5.11 27.92 6.85
N ALA A 193 5.67 27.12 5.93
CA ALA A 193 6.01 25.72 6.16
C ALA A 193 7.51 25.47 6.44
N GLU A 194 8.32 26.52 6.63
CA GLU A 194 9.78 26.41 6.80
C GLU A 194 10.21 26.03 8.23
N ASP A 195 9.37 26.24 9.25
CA ASP A 195 9.66 25.81 10.64
C ASP A 195 9.53 24.30 10.86
N VAL A 196 9.21 23.54 9.82
CA VAL A 196 8.90 22.11 9.94
C VAL A 196 10.05 21.21 9.46
N ARG A 197 11.17 21.78 9.02
CA ARG A 197 12.33 21.02 8.52
C ARG A 197 13.16 20.32 9.59
N ALA A 198 12.94 20.59 10.88
CA ALA A 198 13.86 20.10 11.91
C ALA A 198 13.64 18.65 12.36
N ASN A 199 12.42 18.07 12.33
CA ASN A 199 12.24 16.75 12.95
C ASN A 199 10.90 16.04 12.64
N LYS A 200 10.50 15.90 11.38
CA LYS A 200 9.19 15.30 11.07
C LYS A 200 9.30 14.04 10.22
N GLY A 201 9.25 12.91 10.92
CA GLY A 201 9.25 11.55 10.39
C GLY A 201 8.02 11.24 9.53
N CYS A 202 7.90 9.98 9.10
CA CYS A 202 6.99 9.60 8.02
C CYS A 202 5.49 9.85 8.30
N LEU A 203 5.11 9.90 9.58
CA LEU A 203 3.75 10.25 10.04
C LEU A 203 3.31 11.67 9.63
N HIS A 204 4.23 12.63 9.57
CA HIS A 204 3.89 14.00 9.16
C HIS A 204 3.54 14.10 7.68
N TYR A 205 4.21 13.33 6.82
CA TYR A 205 3.92 13.29 5.39
C TYR A 205 2.59 12.57 5.09
N LEU A 206 2.25 11.53 5.88
CA LEU A 206 0.93 10.90 5.83
C LEU A 206 -0.18 11.86 6.28
N GLY A 207 0.04 12.66 7.32
CA GLY A 207 -0.93 13.68 7.76
C GLY A 207 -1.20 14.76 6.70
N ARG A 208 -0.20 15.18 5.93
CA ARG A 208 -0.39 16.10 4.80
C ARG A 208 -1.10 15.48 3.59
N PHE A 209 -1.05 14.17 3.42
CA PHE A 209 -1.76 13.48 2.35
C PHE A 209 -3.28 13.50 2.58
N ALA A 210 -3.76 13.42 3.83
CA ALA A 210 -5.18 13.53 4.15
C ALA A 210 -5.76 14.91 3.77
N GLY A 211 -5.01 15.99 4.03
CA GLY A 211 -5.39 17.37 3.66
C GLY A 211 -5.37 17.66 2.14
N PHE A 212 -5.00 16.69 1.30
CA PHE A 212 -5.00 16.83 -0.16
C PHE A 212 -6.35 16.43 -0.80
N PHE A 213 -7.15 15.61 -0.12
CA PHE A 213 -8.48 15.19 -0.59
C PHE A 213 -9.59 16.15 -0.17
N HIS A 214 -9.30 17.09 0.73
CA HIS A 214 -10.19 18.19 1.06
C HIS A 214 -9.64 19.48 0.43
N PRO A 215 -10.40 20.15 -0.48
CA PRO A 215 -10.06 21.47 -1.00
C PRO A 215 -10.12 22.55 0.09
#